data_AF-A0A196MVP2-F1
#
_entry.id   AF-A0A196MVP2-F1
#
_cell.length_a   1.000
_cell.length_b   1.000
_cell.length_c   1.000
_cell.angle_alpha   90.00
_cell.angle_beta   90.00
_cell.angle_gamma   90.00
#
_symmetry.space_group_name_H-M   'P 1'
#
loop_
_entity.id
_entity.type
_entity.pdbx_description
1 polymer ?
#
loop_
_entity_poly.entity_id
_entity_poly.type
_entity_poly.pdbx_seq_one_letter_code
_entity_poly.pdbx_strand_id
1 'polypeptide(L)'
;MSGRGIWLGRLAVAVPLSLIGFLAGHVAAAVQRQSPPAKEPLVVAAARTVGVKRCLPTISAIAQRATAGATMQDIIVDWDRKVPDEAPFFSLTGLGNGTMRAVLTIAAIPAPAGCAVLVERISFAARDCASVAASDLAGFPSGQLIAGIMVYQNPKQAGETYSLISNNNGCLILRRQASLNWGQ
;
A
#
# COMPACT_ATOMS: atom_id res chain seq x y z
N MET A 1 -6.78 -13.65 66.62
CA MET A 1 -8.18 -14.15 66.51
C MET A 1 -8.21 -14.96 65.21
N SER A 2 -7.89 -16.26 65.23
CA SER A 2 -8.78 -17.41 65.58
C SER A 2 -10.01 -17.45 64.66
N GLY A 3 -10.28 -18.49 63.87
CA GLY A 3 -9.80 -19.86 63.99
C GLY A 3 -10.15 -20.77 62.82
N ARG A 4 -9.65 -22.00 62.98
CA ARG A 4 -9.83 -23.20 62.16
C ARG A 4 -11.27 -23.72 62.26
N GLY A 5 -11.73 -24.40 61.21
CA GLY A 5 -12.90 -25.28 61.26
C GLY A 5 -12.74 -26.42 60.26
N ILE A 6 -12.32 -27.58 60.77
CA ILE A 6 -12.32 -28.88 60.08
C ILE A 6 -13.70 -29.50 60.32
N TRP A 7 -14.35 -30.03 59.29
CA TRP A 7 -15.41 -31.04 59.46
C TRP A 7 -15.29 -32.14 58.41
N LEU A 8 -15.02 -33.35 58.90
CA LEU A 8 -15.07 -34.62 58.19
C LEU A 8 -16.49 -35.17 58.31
N GLY A 9 -17.14 -35.49 57.19
CA GLY A 9 -18.40 -36.22 57.14
C GLY A 9 -18.39 -37.19 55.97
N ARG A 10 -18.34 -38.49 56.29
CA ARG A 10 -18.27 -39.63 55.37
C ARG A 10 -19.66 -40.12 54.95
N LEU A 11 -19.69 -40.76 53.77
CA LEU A 11 -20.64 -41.77 53.25
C LEU A 11 -21.95 -41.26 52.60
N ALA A 12 -22.10 -41.50 51.30
CA ALA A 12 -22.82 -42.68 50.79
C ALA A 12 -22.77 -42.74 49.25
N VAL A 13 -22.66 -43.97 48.76
CA VAL A 13 -22.65 -44.38 47.36
C VAL A 13 -24.00 -44.11 46.70
N ALA A 14 -23.99 -43.51 45.50
CA ALA A 14 -24.98 -43.80 44.47
C ALA A 14 -24.35 -43.49 43.10
N VAL A 15 -24.06 -44.55 42.35
CA VAL A 15 -23.78 -44.51 40.92
C VAL A 15 -25.11 -44.36 40.19
N PRO A 16 -25.28 -43.37 39.31
CA PRO A 16 -26.15 -43.56 38.16
C PRO A 16 -25.34 -43.47 36.86
N LEU A 17 -25.60 -44.48 36.03
CA LEU A 17 -25.34 -44.53 34.60
C LEU A 17 -25.79 -43.24 33.88
N SER A 18 -25.22 -43.04 32.69
CA SER A 18 -25.68 -42.18 31.57
C SER A 18 -24.97 -40.82 31.53
N LEU A 19 -24.40 -40.32 30.44
CA LEU A 19 -24.46 -40.65 29.02
C LEU A 19 -23.07 -40.42 28.38
N ILE A 20 -22.76 -41.24 27.36
CA ILE A 20 -21.68 -40.96 26.41
C ILE A 20 -22.12 -39.75 25.58
N GLY A 21 -21.71 -38.56 25.99
CA GLY A 21 -21.80 -37.35 25.17
C GLY A 21 -20.64 -37.35 24.17
N PHE A 22 -20.92 -37.75 22.93
CA PHE A 22 -20.03 -37.50 21.79
C PHE A 22 -19.79 -35.99 21.69
N LEU A 23 -18.59 -35.54 22.08
CA LEU A 23 -18.08 -34.22 21.69
C LEU A 23 -17.76 -34.29 20.20
N ALA A 24 -18.79 -34.12 19.36
CA ALA A 24 -18.63 -33.83 17.95
C ALA A 24 -18.04 -32.42 17.84
N GLY A 25 -16.71 -32.34 17.82
CA GLY A 25 -15.97 -31.13 17.48
C GLY A 25 -16.34 -30.71 16.07
N HIS A 26 -17.20 -29.71 15.95
CA HIS A 26 -17.48 -29.06 14.67
C HIS A 26 -16.29 -28.15 14.38
N VAL A 27 -15.25 -28.72 13.77
CA VAL A 27 -14.19 -27.93 13.13
C VAL A 27 -14.84 -27.28 11.92
N ALA A 28 -15.41 -26.09 12.10
CA ALA A 28 -15.83 -25.24 11.01
C ALA A 28 -14.57 -24.88 10.21
N ALA A 29 -14.33 -25.60 9.12
CA ALA A 29 -13.31 -25.26 8.14
C ALA A 29 -13.66 -23.89 7.57
N ALA A 30 -12.99 -22.85 8.06
CA ALA A 30 -13.05 -21.53 7.47
C ALA A 30 -12.50 -21.64 6.05
N VAL A 31 -13.40 -21.68 5.06
CA VAL A 31 -13.05 -21.55 3.65
C VAL A 31 -12.42 -20.16 3.50
N GLN A 32 -11.09 -20.09 3.49
CA GLN A 32 -10.37 -18.88 3.12
C GLN A 32 -10.77 -18.58 1.68
N ARG A 33 -11.62 -17.57 1.49
CA ARG A 33 -11.88 -16.99 0.17
C ARG A 33 -10.53 -16.50 -0.36
N GLN A 34 -9.93 -17.27 -1.27
CA GLN A 34 -8.76 -16.83 -2.01
C GLN A 34 -9.19 -15.64 -2.86
N SER A 35 -8.70 -14.45 -2.52
CA SER A 35 -8.85 -13.28 -3.39
C SER A 35 -8.27 -13.62 -4.76
N PRO A 36 -8.91 -13.18 -5.86
CA PRO A 36 -8.34 -13.33 -7.19
C PRO A 36 -6.89 -12.81 -7.22
N PRO A 37 -5.99 -13.43 -7.99
CA PRO A 37 -4.63 -12.93 -8.12
C PRO A 37 -4.67 -11.48 -8.60
N ALA A 38 -3.90 -10.61 -7.96
CA ALA A 38 -3.81 -9.21 -8.35
C ALA A 38 -3.34 -9.13 -9.80
N LYS A 39 -4.11 -8.44 -10.66
CA LYS A 39 -3.72 -8.21 -12.05
C LYS A 39 -2.39 -7.44 -12.07
N GLU A 40 -1.45 -7.88 -12.89
CA GLU A 40 -0.17 -7.18 -13.07
C GLU A 40 -0.40 -5.72 -13.49
N PRO A 41 0.29 -4.74 -12.88
CA PRO A 41 0.21 -3.34 -13.32
C PRO A 41 0.75 -3.16 -14.74
N LEU A 42 0.09 -2.35 -15.57
CA LEU A 42 0.47 -2.18 -16.99
C LEU A 42 1.90 -1.66 -17.17
N VAL A 43 2.37 -0.80 -16.25
CA VAL A 43 3.75 -0.30 -16.27
C VAL A 43 4.79 -1.41 -16.11
N VAL A 44 4.49 -2.47 -15.37
CA VAL A 44 5.40 -3.62 -15.20
C VAL A 44 5.47 -4.42 -16.49
N ALA A 45 4.30 -4.69 -17.10
CA ALA A 45 4.23 -5.35 -18.39
C ALA A 45 4.95 -4.53 -19.49
N ALA A 46 4.76 -3.21 -19.51
CA ALA A 46 5.40 -2.32 -20.46
C ALA A 46 6.92 -2.28 -20.29
N ALA A 47 7.42 -2.08 -19.06
CA ALA A 47 8.85 -2.08 -18.76
C ALA A 47 9.53 -3.39 -19.22
N ARG A 48 8.88 -4.53 -18.94
CA ARG A 48 9.35 -5.85 -19.39
C ARG A 48 9.37 -5.95 -20.92
N THR A 49 8.31 -5.49 -21.58
CA THR A 49 8.16 -5.55 -23.05
C THR A 49 9.21 -4.72 -23.77
N VAL A 50 9.55 -3.54 -23.24
CA VAL A 50 10.59 -2.68 -23.85
C VAL A 50 12.02 -3.09 -23.51
N GLY A 51 12.20 -4.12 -22.66
CA GLY A 51 13.51 -4.71 -22.36
C GLY A 51 14.19 -4.22 -21.08
N VAL A 52 13.46 -3.54 -20.18
CA VAL A 52 13.99 -3.15 -18.87
C VAL A 52 14.12 -4.39 -17.98
N LYS A 53 15.31 -4.60 -17.40
CA LYS A 53 15.61 -5.71 -16.48
C LYS A 53 16.11 -5.19 -15.13
N ARG A 54 17.14 -4.34 -15.11
CA ARG A 54 17.80 -3.82 -13.90
C ARG A 54 16.82 -3.09 -12.98
N CYS A 55 15.95 -2.25 -13.55
CA CYS A 55 14.95 -1.52 -12.78
C CYS A 55 13.64 -2.28 -12.56
N LEU A 56 13.45 -3.43 -13.22
CA LEU A 56 12.16 -4.13 -13.21
C LEU A 56 11.70 -4.54 -11.79
N PRO A 57 12.57 -5.04 -10.88
CA PRO A 57 12.15 -5.35 -9.51
C PRO A 57 11.62 -4.12 -8.75
N THR A 58 12.32 -2.99 -8.86
CA THR A 58 11.94 -1.73 -8.21
C THR A 58 10.65 -1.17 -8.80
N ILE A 59 10.54 -1.14 -10.13
CA ILE A 59 9.32 -0.74 -10.85
C ILE A 59 8.14 -1.62 -10.41
N SER A 60 8.33 -2.94 -10.31
CA SER A 60 7.29 -3.89 -9.91
C SER A 60 6.77 -3.60 -8.50
N ALA A 61 7.66 -3.46 -7.52
CA ALA A 61 7.28 -3.21 -6.13
C ALA A 61 6.53 -1.87 -5.97
N ILE A 62 6.98 -0.83 -6.68
CA ILE A 62 6.35 0.49 -6.68
C ILE A 62 4.97 0.41 -7.35
N ALA A 63 4.90 -0.14 -8.56
CA ALA A 63 3.70 -0.18 -9.36
C ALA A 63 2.58 -0.95 -8.65
N GLN A 64 2.89 -2.10 -8.04
CA GLN A 64 1.90 -2.88 -7.28
C GLN A 64 1.22 -2.05 -6.19
N ARG A 65 1.98 -1.24 -5.45
CA ARG A 65 1.41 -0.36 -4.41
C ARG A 65 0.70 0.85 -5.03
N ALA A 66 1.27 1.46 -6.06
CA ALA A 66 0.77 2.70 -6.65
C ALA A 66 -0.50 2.51 -7.49
N THR A 67 -0.72 1.32 -8.03
CA THR A 67 -1.93 0.96 -8.81
C THR A 67 -2.95 0.17 -8.00
N ALA A 68 -2.72 -0.05 -6.70
CA ALA A 68 -3.66 -0.76 -5.84
C ALA A 68 -5.05 -0.10 -5.88
N GLY A 69 -6.09 -0.89 -6.13
CA GLY A 69 -7.47 -0.43 -6.25
C GLY A 69 -7.84 0.24 -7.58
N ALA A 70 -6.91 0.38 -8.53
CA ALA A 70 -7.23 0.81 -9.89
C ALA A 70 -7.84 -0.36 -10.69
N THR A 71 -8.98 -0.14 -11.32
CA THR A 71 -9.64 -1.10 -12.22
C THR A 71 -9.41 -0.76 -13.69
N MET A 72 -9.00 0.48 -13.98
CA MET A 72 -8.65 0.97 -15.30
C MET A 72 -7.22 1.50 -15.28
N GLN A 73 -6.44 1.14 -16.31
CA GLN A 73 -5.10 1.62 -16.52
C GLN A 73 -4.88 1.84 -18.01
N ASP A 74 -4.16 2.91 -18.36
CA ASP A 74 -3.56 3.11 -19.68
C ASP A 74 -2.17 3.74 -19.48
N ILE A 75 -1.26 3.59 -20.42
CA ILE A 75 0.15 3.94 -20.22
C ILE A 75 0.82 4.47 -21.47
N ILE A 76 1.66 5.48 -21.26
CA ILE A 76 2.71 5.88 -22.19
C ILE A 76 4.07 5.66 -21.53
N VAL A 77 5.05 5.24 -22.34
CA VAL A 77 6.42 4.98 -21.90
C VAL A 77 7.43 5.59 -22.86
N ASP A 78 8.51 6.10 -22.31
CA ASP A 78 9.66 6.65 -23.04
C ASP A 78 10.93 5.94 -22.58
N TRP A 79 11.75 5.50 -23.53
CA TRP A 79 12.98 4.74 -23.26
C TRP A 79 13.98 4.84 -24.42
N ASP A 80 15.26 4.53 -24.15
CA ASP A 80 16.25 4.33 -25.20
C ASP A 80 16.09 2.95 -25.85
N ARG A 81 15.71 2.93 -27.13
CA ARG A 81 15.49 1.68 -27.88
C ARG A 81 16.75 0.87 -28.16
N LYS A 82 17.94 1.48 -28.09
CA LYS A 82 19.22 0.82 -28.34
C LYS A 82 19.73 0.13 -27.08
N VAL A 83 19.54 0.75 -25.92
CA VAL A 83 20.06 0.30 -24.63
C VAL A 83 18.99 0.35 -23.53
N PRO A 84 17.86 -0.38 -23.69
CA PRO A 84 16.68 -0.24 -22.82
C PRO A 84 16.91 -0.62 -21.35
N ASP A 85 17.96 -1.39 -21.06
CA ASP A 85 18.30 -1.84 -19.71
C ASP A 85 19.34 -0.95 -18.99
N GLU A 86 20.05 -0.10 -19.75
CA GLU A 86 21.16 0.72 -19.24
C GLU A 86 20.83 2.22 -19.24
N ALA A 87 19.75 2.61 -19.93
CA ALA A 87 19.24 3.97 -19.96
C ALA A 87 18.01 4.17 -19.06
N PRO A 88 17.65 5.43 -18.75
CA PRO A 88 16.42 5.74 -18.03
C PRO A 88 15.16 5.21 -18.73
N PHE A 89 14.21 4.75 -17.92
CA PHE A 89 12.84 4.42 -18.31
C PHE A 89 11.88 5.43 -17.67
N PHE A 90 11.03 6.05 -18.48
CA PHE A 90 9.98 6.94 -18.00
C PHE A 90 8.61 6.38 -18.36
N SER A 91 7.65 6.59 -17.48
CA SER A 91 6.26 6.23 -17.74
C SER A 91 5.30 7.26 -17.17
N LEU A 92 4.16 7.39 -17.83
CA LEU A 92 2.96 8.01 -17.30
C LEU A 92 1.82 7.01 -17.46
N THR A 93 1.22 6.62 -16.34
CA THR A 93 0.10 5.70 -16.27
C THR A 93 -1.14 6.45 -15.81
N GLY A 94 -2.19 6.46 -16.62
CA GLY A 94 -3.52 6.87 -16.19
C GLY A 94 -4.15 5.78 -15.33
N LEU A 95 -4.74 6.15 -14.20
CA LEU A 95 -5.39 5.22 -13.26
C LEU A 95 -6.86 5.61 -13.07
N GLY A 96 -7.74 4.63 -12.99
CA GLY A 96 -9.15 4.85 -12.73
C GLY A 96 -9.82 3.77 -11.89
N ASN A 97 -10.81 4.20 -11.09
CA ASN A 97 -11.76 3.35 -10.39
C ASN A 97 -13.11 4.10 -10.33
N GLY A 98 -14.12 3.60 -11.03
CA GLY A 98 -15.39 4.32 -11.20
C GLY A 98 -15.19 5.69 -11.87
N THR A 99 -15.59 6.76 -11.19
CA THR A 99 -15.38 8.16 -11.65
C THR A 99 -14.05 8.75 -11.19
N MET A 100 -13.33 8.10 -10.27
CA MET A 100 -12.05 8.59 -9.78
C MET A 100 -10.96 8.47 -10.84
N ARG A 101 -10.12 9.50 -10.95
CA ARG A 101 -8.96 9.53 -11.84
C ARG A 101 -7.71 9.91 -11.07
N ALA A 102 -6.60 9.31 -11.44
CA ALA A 102 -5.28 9.65 -10.96
C ALA A 102 -4.28 9.45 -12.10
N VAL A 103 -3.11 10.06 -11.99
CA VAL A 103 -1.96 9.78 -12.85
C VAL A 103 -0.80 9.32 -11.99
N LEU A 104 -0.03 8.38 -12.49
CA LEU A 104 1.19 7.86 -11.87
C LEU A 104 2.34 8.06 -12.85
N THR A 105 3.38 8.77 -12.45
CA THR A 105 4.65 8.82 -13.17
C THR A 105 5.68 7.96 -12.46
N ILE A 106 6.51 7.26 -13.23
CA ILE A 106 7.69 6.57 -12.74
C ILE A 106 8.84 6.95 -13.66
N ALA A 107 9.89 7.54 -13.09
CA ALA A 107 11.21 7.64 -13.69
C ALA A 107 12.12 6.63 -12.99
N ALA A 108 12.69 5.69 -13.73
CA ALA A 108 13.60 4.68 -13.22
C ALA A 108 14.92 4.75 -13.97
N ILE A 109 16.00 4.99 -13.23
CA ILE A 109 17.34 5.21 -13.76
C ILE A 109 18.24 4.08 -13.26
N PRO A 110 18.82 3.27 -14.16
CA PRO A 110 19.82 2.27 -13.82
C PRO A 110 20.96 2.85 -12.98
N ALA A 111 21.30 2.17 -11.88
CA ALA A 111 22.43 2.50 -11.01
C ALA A 111 23.24 1.21 -10.71
N PRO A 112 24.46 1.30 -10.17
CA PRO A 112 25.27 0.11 -9.85
C PRO A 112 24.58 -0.85 -8.86
N ALA A 113 23.90 -0.32 -7.85
CA ALA A 113 23.23 -1.10 -6.79
C ALA A 113 21.71 -1.22 -6.98
N GLY A 114 21.22 -1.20 -8.22
CA GLY A 114 19.79 -1.29 -8.55
C GLY A 114 19.34 -0.11 -9.39
N CYS A 115 18.32 0.63 -8.95
CA CYS A 115 17.85 1.82 -9.66
C CYS A 115 17.53 2.98 -8.73
N ALA A 116 17.92 4.18 -9.17
CA ALA A 116 17.37 5.41 -8.63
C ALA A 116 15.97 5.60 -9.25
N VAL A 117 15.00 5.98 -8.43
CA VAL A 117 13.61 6.11 -8.86
C VAL A 117 12.98 7.38 -8.30
N LEU A 118 12.17 8.02 -9.15
CA LEU A 118 11.21 9.05 -8.77
C LEU A 118 9.82 8.57 -9.17
N VAL A 119 8.91 8.61 -8.21
CA VAL A 119 7.53 8.18 -8.38
C VAL A 119 6.62 9.30 -7.93
N GLU A 120 5.65 9.66 -8.76
CA GLU A 120 4.66 10.68 -8.39
C GLU A 120 3.27 10.19 -8.77
N ARG A 121 2.37 10.15 -7.79
CA ARG A 121 0.95 9.89 -8.01
C ARG A 121 0.16 11.14 -7.70
N ILE A 122 -0.51 11.68 -8.72
CA ILE A 122 -1.38 12.84 -8.59
C ILE A 122 -2.82 12.37 -8.63
N SER A 123 -3.60 12.78 -7.65
CA SER A 123 -5.03 12.46 -7.54
C SER A 123 -5.82 13.65 -7.02
N PHE A 124 -7.14 13.58 -7.13
CA PHE A 124 -8.05 14.61 -6.64
C PHE A 124 -9.04 14.03 -5.63
N ALA A 125 -9.31 14.81 -4.58
CA ALA A 125 -10.39 14.56 -3.64
C ALA A 125 -11.40 15.71 -3.70
N ALA A 126 -12.69 15.38 -3.83
CA ALA A 126 -13.80 16.36 -3.84
C ALA A 126 -14.16 16.84 -2.43
N ARG A 127 -13.15 17.24 -1.66
CA ARG A 127 -13.23 17.80 -0.30
C ARG A 127 -11.97 18.63 -0.05
N ASP A 128 -12.03 19.56 0.89
CA ASP A 128 -10.89 20.43 1.20
C ASP A 128 -9.67 19.64 1.71
N CYS A 129 -8.49 20.25 1.58
CA CYS A 129 -7.24 19.61 2.00
C CYS A 129 -7.12 19.41 3.51
N ALA A 130 -7.81 20.22 4.33
CA ALA A 130 -7.81 20.03 5.79
C ALA A 130 -8.51 18.72 6.17
N SER A 131 -9.63 18.41 5.51
CA SER A 131 -10.38 17.17 5.66
C SER A 131 -9.59 15.96 5.16
N VAL A 132 -8.85 16.09 4.05
CA VAL A 132 -7.91 15.04 3.58
C VAL A 132 -6.81 14.81 4.61
N ALA A 133 -6.17 15.87 5.10
CA ALA A 133 -5.10 15.76 6.09
C ALA A 133 -5.59 15.08 7.38
N ALA A 134 -6.77 15.46 7.87
CA ALA A 134 -7.34 14.92 9.10
C ALA A 134 -7.68 13.43 9.00
N SER A 135 -8.16 12.95 7.85
CA SER A 135 -8.53 11.53 7.71
C SER A 135 -7.38 10.64 7.27
N ASP A 136 -6.50 11.13 6.39
CA ASP A 136 -5.55 10.27 5.67
C ASP A 136 -4.11 10.44 6.20
N LEU A 137 -3.79 11.61 6.76
CA LEU A 137 -2.42 12.02 7.12
C LEU A 137 -2.31 12.43 8.60
N ALA A 138 -3.25 12.01 9.44
CA ALA A 138 -3.24 12.33 10.86
C ALA A 138 -1.92 11.91 11.52
N GLY A 139 -1.28 12.85 12.21
CA GLY A 139 -0.01 12.64 12.91
C GLY A 139 1.23 12.62 12.02
N PHE A 140 1.09 12.84 10.70
CA PHE A 140 2.26 12.95 9.82
C PHE A 140 2.97 14.28 10.07
N PRO A 141 4.31 14.31 10.20
CA PRO A 141 5.06 15.56 10.25
C PRO A 141 4.76 16.41 9.02
N SER A 142 4.46 17.69 9.21
CA SER A 142 4.02 18.57 8.12
C SER A 142 4.65 19.96 8.18
N GLY A 143 4.77 20.59 7.01
CA GLY A 143 5.17 21.99 6.87
C GLY A 143 4.48 22.65 5.68
N GLN A 144 4.24 23.96 5.78
CA GLN A 144 3.75 24.73 4.65
C GLN A 144 4.90 24.99 3.68
N LEU A 145 4.70 24.66 2.39
CA LEU A 145 5.67 25.00 1.35
C LEU A 145 5.46 26.44 0.87
N ILE A 146 4.22 26.75 0.48
CA ILE A 146 3.72 28.09 0.18
C ILE A 146 2.23 28.17 0.55
N ALA A 147 1.63 29.35 0.51
CA ALA A 147 0.19 29.51 0.73
C ALA A 147 -0.60 28.56 -0.19
N GLY A 148 -1.51 27.78 0.40
CA GLY A 148 -2.31 26.77 -0.31
C GLY A 148 -1.61 25.44 -0.58
N ILE A 149 -0.34 25.25 -0.20
CA ILE A 149 0.39 23.98 -0.37
C ILE A 149 1.02 23.52 0.95
N MET A 150 0.52 22.39 1.46
CA MET A 150 1.05 21.72 2.66
C MET A 150 1.77 20.45 2.26
N VAL A 151 2.94 20.18 2.85
CA VAL A 151 3.72 18.96 2.61
C VAL A 151 3.78 18.15 3.89
N TYR A 152 3.45 16.86 3.78
CA TYR A 152 3.47 15.88 4.85
C TYR A 152 4.51 14.81 4.53
N GLN A 153 5.27 14.39 5.54
CA GLN A 153 6.24 13.30 5.42
C GLN A 153 5.59 12.00 5.88
N ASN A 154 5.76 10.90 5.12
CA ASN A 154 5.29 9.60 5.58
C ASN A 154 6.31 8.97 6.53
N PRO A 155 6.01 8.82 7.84
CA PRO A 155 6.95 8.21 8.78
C PRO A 155 7.20 6.72 8.51
N LYS A 156 6.35 6.06 7.71
CA LYS A 156 6.44 4.63 7.41
C LYS A 156 7.22 4.32 6.12
N GLN A 157 7.52 5.33 5.31
CA GLN A 157 8.17 5.15 4.02
C GLN A 157 9.17 6.28 3.78
N ALA A 158 10.46 5.96 3.92
CA ALA A 158 11.53 6.92 3.69
C ALA A 158 11.46 7.51 2.27
N GLY A 159 11.67 8.82 2.19
CA GLY A 159 11.63 9.58 0.94
C GLY A 159 10.23 9.77 0.34
N GLU A 160 9.16 9.33 1.02
CA GLU A 160 7.78 9.56 0.60
C GLU A 160 7.18 10.81 1.27
N THR A 161 6.55 11.65 0.44
CA THR A 161 5.81 12.84 0.87
C THR A 161 4.42 12.88 0.24
N TYR A 162 3.51 13.59 0.91
CA TYR A 162 2.20 13.97 0.39
C TYR A 162 2.14 15.50 0.35
N SER A 163 1.99 16.07 -0.83
CA SER A 163 1.69 17.48 -0.99
C SER A 163 0.18 17.64 -1.22
N LEU A 164 -0.48 18.35 -0.32
CA LEU A 164 -1.87 18.75 -0.43
C LEU A 164 -1.93 20.17 -0.99
N ILE A 165 -2.51 20.31 -2.17
CA ILE A 165 -2.60 21.56 -2.92
C ILE A 165 -4.08 21.96 -2.95
N SER A 166 -4.40 23.08 -2.29
CA SER A 166 -5.74 23.65 -2.28
C SER A 166 -6.13 24.07 -3.70
N ASN A 167 -7.31 23.63 -4.15
CA ASN A 167 -7.83 23.98 -5.46
C ASN A 167 -9.35 24.17 -5.36
N ASN A 168 -9.80 25.42 -5.17
CA ASN A 168 -11.18 25.96 -5.10
C ASN A 168 -12.28 25.01 -4.56
N ASN A 169 -12.53 23.89 -5.23
CA ASN A 169 -13.58 22.91 -4.93
C ASN A 169 -13.04 21.53 -4.50
N GLY A 170 -11.78 21.43 -4.08
CA GLY A 170 -11.22 20.20 -3.56
C GLY A 170 -9.73 20.26 -3.26
N CYS A 171 -9.13 19.08 -3.16
CA CYS A 171 -7.73 18.90 -2.84
C CYS A 171 -7.03 18.10 -3.93
N LEU A 172 -5.99 18.69 -4.53
CA LEU A 172 -5.04 17.94 -5.33
C LEU A 172 -4.01 17.31 -4.39
N ILE A 173 -3.81 16.01 -4.55
CA ILE A 173 -2.94 15.20 -3.71
C ILE A 173 -1.81 14.68 -4.59
N LEU A 174 -0.59 15.18 -4.36
CA LEU A 174 0.64 14.67 -4.94
C LEU A 174 1.33 13.78 -3.92
N ARG A 175 1.28 12.46 -4.11
CA ARG A 175 2.10 11.51 -3.36
C ARG A 175 3.39 11.27 -4.14
N ARG A 176 4.52 11.68 -3.59
CA ARG A 176 5.84 11.58 -4.22
C ARG A 176 6.72 10.64 -3.42
N GLN A 177 7.46 9.76 -4.07
CA GLN A 177 8.52 8.97 -3.45
C GLN A 177 9.79 9.09 -4.30
N ALA A 178 10.90 9.47 -3.67
CA ALA A 178 12.21 9.44 -4.28
C ALA A 178 13.11 8.44 -3.53
N SER A 179 13.69 7.49 -4.26
CA SER A 179 14.78 6.66 -3.75
C SER A 179 15.97 6.91 -4.65
N LEU A 180 16.94 7.59 -4.05
CA LEU A 180 18.06 8.17 -4.72
C LEU A 180 19.29 7.37 -4.26
N ASN A 181 19.49 6.18 -4.84
CA ASN A 181 20.71 5.39 -4.59
C ASN A 181 21.91 6.01 -5.34
N TRP A 182 22.18 7.31 -5.14
CA TRP A 182 23.34 8.00 -5.69
C TRP A 182 24.54 7.71 -4.79
N GLY A 183 25.38 6.75 -5.19
CA GLY A 183 26.64 6.47 -4.52
C GLY A 183 26.49 5.82 -3.13
N GLN A 184 26.80 4.53 -3.05
CA GLN A 184 27.62 4.11 -1.92
C GLN A 184 29.01 4.73 -2.09
#